data_AF-A0A1F4B2U2-F1
#
_entry.id   AF-A0A1F4B2U2-F1
#
_cell.length_a   1.000
_cell.length_b   1.000
_cell.length_c   1.000
_cell.angle_alpha   90.00
_cell.angle_beta   90.00
_cell.angle_gamma   90.00
#
_symmetry.space_group_name_H-M   'P 1'
#
loop_
_entity.id
_entity.type
_entity.pdbx_description
1 polymer ?
#
loop_
_entity_poly.entity_id
_entity_poly.type
_entity_poly.pdbx_seq_one_letter_code
_entity_poly.pdbx_strand_id
1 'polypeptide(L)'
;MTQSGRPLVVNGWSLFAHPLFIGQVEALIRKVETLKANDPGRYKRKNSTKRLAAIAKLALEVIPEDPTRPEYRQGGTLGDDRRHWFRAKFYQQYRLFFRFHVGQRIIVYAWVNDEDTKRAYESGVDAYRVFRKMLDAGRPPEDWDTLLMEARVSSKRMAKLKSSL
;
A
#
# COMPACT_ATOMS: atom_id res chain seq x y z
N MET A 1 25.60 -5.15 9.56
CA MET A 1 25.37 -4.14 8.50
C MET A 1 24.49 -4.75 7.41
N THR A 2 23.18 -4.55 7.49
CA THR A 2 22.23 -5.06 6.48
C THR A 2 22.32 -4.17 5.24
N GLN A 3 22.92 -4.69 4.16
CA GLN A 3 22.92 -4.02 2.85
C GLN A 3 21.47 -3.85 2.38
N SER A 4 20.94 -2.63 2.57
CA SER A 4 19.69 -2.18 1.97
C SER A 4 20.01 -1.86 0.51
N GLY A 5 19.39 -2.60 -0.43
CA GLY A 5 19.50 -2.30 -1.86
C GLY A 5 18.99 -0.88 -2.15
N ARG A 6 19.46 -0.27 -3.24
CA ARG A 6 18.98 1.06 -3.66
C ARG A 6 17.44 1.07 -3.73
N PRO A 7 16.78 2.10 -3.20
CA PRO A 7 15.32 2.19 -3.27
C PRO A 7 14.87 2.28 -4.73
N LEU A 8 13.66 1.80 -4.99
CA LEU A 8 13.01 2.03 -6.27
C LEU A 8 12.69 3.52 -6.39
N VAL A 9 13.15 4.18 -7.45
CA VAL A 9 12.87 5.59 -7.70
C VAL A 9 11.88 5.73 -8.87
N VAL A 10 10.81 6.48 -8.66
CA VAL A 10 9.79 6.81 -9.68
C VAL A 10 9.45 8.29 -9.54
N ASN A 11 9.47 9.04 -10.65
CA ASN A 11 9.17 10.48 -10.65
C ASN A 11 9.97 11.29 -9.60
N GLY A 12 11.21 10.86 -9.33
CA GLY A 12 12.08 11.48 -8.32
C GLY A 12 11.75 11.12 -6.87
N TRP A 13 10.74 10.27 -6.62
CA TRP A 13 10.39 9.74 -5.31
C TRP A 13 11.02 8.38 -5.05
N SER A 14 11.71 8.23 -3.92
CA SER A 14 12.16 6.94 -3.41
C SER A 14 11.00 6.20 -2.76
N LEU A 15 10.66 5.04 -3.31
CA LEU A 15 9.54 4.22 -2.90
C LEU A 15 10.01 3.12 -1.95
N PHE A 16 9.43 3.11 -0.76
CA PHE A 16 9.56 2.04 0.22
C PHE A 16 8.19 1.45 0.54
N ALA A 17 8.19 0.21 1.00
CA ALA A 17 6.99 -0.47 1.43
C ALA A 17 7.22 -1.17 2.76
N HIS A 18 6.31 -0.91 3.69
CA HIS A 18 6.28 -1.58 4.98
C HIS A 18 5.98 -3.07 4.80
N PRO A 19 6.49 -3.98 5.68
CA PRO A 19 6.23 -5.41 5.58
C PRO A 19 4.74 -5.80 5.48
N LEU A 20 3.84 -5.02 6.12
CA LEU A 20 2.39 -5.23 6.04
C LEU A 20 1.85 -5.05 4.61
N PHE A 21 2.26 -3.99 3.92
CA PHE A 21 1.88 -3.76 2.53
C PHE A 21 2.44 -4.86 1.62
N ILE A 22 3.73 -5.18 1.77
CA ILE A 22 4.36 -6.21 0.95
C ILE A 22 3.67 -7.55 1.12
N GLY A 23 3.40 -7.98 2.35
CA GLY A 23 2.72 -9.24 2.62
C GLY A 23 1.36 -9.33 1.92
N GLN A 24 0.58 -8.25 1.95
CA GLN A 24 -0.72 -8.16 1.28
C GLN A 24 -0.60 -8.26 -0.25
N VAL A 25 0.35 -7.54 -0.85
CA VAL A 25 0.56 -7.58 -2.31
C VAL A 25 1.12 -8.93 -2.77
N GLU A 26 2.09 -9.51 -2.04
CA GLU A 26 2.64 -10.84 -2.37
C GLU A 26 1.57 -11.94 -2.28
N ALA A 27 0.69 -11.89 -1.27
CA ALA A 27 -0.44 -12.82 -1.17
C ALA A 27 -1.40 -12.67 -2.36
N LEU A 28 -1.67 -11.42 -2.77
CA LEU A 28 -2.50 -11.15 -3.93
C LEU A 28 -1.85 -11.62 -5.25
N ILE A 29 -0.54 -11.44 -5.42
CA ILE A 29 0.22 -11.94 -6.57
C ILE A 29 0.07 -13.46 -6.66
N ARG A 30 0.34 -14.20 -5.58
CA ARG A 30 0.19 -15.66 -5.56
C ARG A 30 -1.22 -16.10 -5.96
N LYS A 31 -2.26 -15.41 -5.44
CA LYS A 31 -3.66 -15.66 -5.82
C LYS A 31 -3.89 -15.44 -7.33
N VAL A 32 -3.33 -14.39 -7.91
CA VAL A 32 -3.43 -14.11 -9.35
C VAL A 32 -2.66 -15.13 -10.19
N GLU A 33 -1.49 -15.57 -9.75
CA GLU A 33 -0.70 -16.61 -10.40
C GLU A 33 -1.46 -17.95 -10.44
N THR A 34 -2.07 -18.36 -9.32
CA THR A 34 -2.94 -19.54 -9.28
C THR A 34 -4.14 -19.40 -10.21
N LEU A 35 -4.80 -18.24 -10.25
CA LEU A 35 -5.91 -17.99 -11.18
C LEU A 35 -5.46 -18.07 -12.64
N LYS A 36 -4.27 -17.55 -12.95
CA LYS A 36 -3.68 -17.58 -14.30
C LYS A 36 -3.34 -19.00 -14.72
N ALA A 37 -2.79 -19.82 -13.82
CA ALA A 37 -2.50 -21.22 -14.10
C ALA A 37 -3.77 -22.04 -14.36
N ASN A 38 -4.84 -21.78 -13.59
CA ASN A 38 -6.10 -22.53 -13.70
C ASN A 38 -6.98 -22.09 -14.88
N ASP A 39 -6.99 -20.79 -15.23
CA ASP A 39 -7.79 -20.25 -16.33
C ASP A 39 -7.06 -19.09 -17.04
N PRO A 40 -6.07 -19.40 -17.91
CA PRO A 40 -5.25 -18.39 -18.59
C PRO A 40 -6.05 -17.43 -19.46
N GLY A 41 -7.22 -17.84 -19.96
CA GLY A 41 -8.07 -17.02 -20.84
C GLY A 41 -8.91 -16.00 -20.07
N ARG A 42 -9.29 -16.29 -18.82
CA ARG A 42 -10.25 -15.44 -18.08
C ARG A 42 -9.72 -14.87 -16.77
N TYR A 43 -8.53 -15.25 -16.30
CA TYR A 43 -7.97 -14.72 -15.03
C TYR A 43 -7.93 -13.18 -14.97
N LYS A 44 -7.68 -12.50 -16.10
CA LYS A 44 -7.69 -11.03 -16.20
C LYS A 44 -9.02 -10.39 -15.80
N ARG A 45 -10.14 -11.12 -15.92
CA ARG A 45 -11.47 -10.64 -15.56
C ARG A 45 -11.76 -10.75 -14.06
N LYS A 46 -10.99 -11.55 -13.32
CA LYS A 46 -11.18 -11.81 -11.89
C LYS A 46 -10.85 -10.55 -11.07
N ASN A 47 -11.59 -10.34 -9.98
CA ASN A 47 -11.41 -9.18 -9.09
C ASN A 47 -9.97 -9.08 -8.57
N SER A 48 -9.37 -10.19 -8.13
CA SER A 48 -8.00 -10.22 -7.61
C SER A 48 -6.98 -9.67 -8.62
N THR A 49 -7.12 -10.00 -9.90
CA THR A 49 -6.25 -9.50 -10.98
C THR A 49 -6.46 -8.00 -11.21
N LYS A 50 -7.72 -7.54 -11.25
CA LYS A 50 -8.04 -6.10 -11.38
C LYS A 50 -7.56 -5.28 -10.19
N ARG A 51 -7.61 -5.85 -8.99
CA ARG A 51 -7.10 -5.25 -7.75
C ARG A 51 -5.59 -5.13 -7.79
N LEU A 52 -4.90 -6.20 -8.20
CA LEU A 52 -3.44 -6.19 -8.29
C LEU A 52 -2.96 -5.10 -9.26
N ALA A 53 -3.58 -5.03 -10.45
CA ALA A 53 -3.28 -3.99 -11.44
C ALA A 53 -3.55 -2.57 -10.90
N ALA A 54 -4.64 -2.37 -10.17
CA ALA A 54 -4.95 -1.07 -9.56
C ALA A 54 -3.93 -0.68 -8.49
N ILE A 55 -3.50 -1.62 -7.64
CA ILE A 55 -2.47 -1.37 -6.62
C ILE A 55 -1.14 -1.03 -7.30
N ALA A 56 -0.74 -1.78 -8.34
CA ALA A 56 0.46 -1.49 -9.11
C ALA A 56 0.44 -0.08 -9.69
N LYS A 57 -0.65 0.27 -10.39
CA LYS A 57 -0.83 1.61 -10.97
C LYS A 57 -0.77 2.71 -9.91
N LEU A 58 -1.44 2.54 -8.77
CA LEU A 58 -1.39 3.52 -7.69
C LEU A 58 0.02 3.68 -7.13
N ALA A 59 0.70 2.57 -6.83
CA ALA A 59 1.99 2.59 -6.14
C ALA A 59 3.17 2.95 -7.05
N LEU A 60 3.06 2.73 -8.37
CA LEU A 60 4.16 2.88 -9.32
C LEU A 60 3.96 3.99 -10.34
N GLU A 61 2.78 4.62 -10.41
CA GLU A 61 2.50 5.68 -11.36
C GLU A 61 1.80 6.86 -10.68
N VAL A 62 0.60 6.62 -10.13
CA VAL A 62 -0.31 7.72 -9.73
C VAL A 62 0.14 8.43 -8.46
N ILE A 63 0.47 7.69 -7.38
CA ILE A 63 0.92 8.32 -6.13
C ILE A 63 2.30 8.98 -6.30
N PRO A 64 3.29 8.36 -6.98
CA PRO A 64 4.57 8.99 -7.22
C PRO A 64 4.53 10.21 -8.16
N GLU A 65 3.50 10.37 -8.99
CA GLU A 65 3.31 11.58 -9.80
C GLU A 65 3.20 12.82 -8.91
N ASP A 66 2.35 12.77 -7.88
CA ASP A 66 2.27 13.79 -6.84
C ASP A 66 1.61 13.22 -5.57
N PRO A 67 2.37 12.85 -4.52
CA PRO A 67 1.81 12.31 -3.29
C PRO A 67 1.13 13.37 -2.41
N THR A 68 1.24 14.66 -2.76
CA THR A 68 0.73 15.78 -1.96
C THR A 68 -0.73 16.14 -2.26
N ARG A 69 -1.34 15.49 -3.26
CA ARG A 69 -2.69 15.80 -3.71
C ARG A 69 -3.72 15.79 -2.56
N PRO A 70 -4.63 16.78 -2.53
CA PRO A 70 -5.60 16.91 -1.45
C PRO A 70 -6.57 15.72 -1.38
N GLU A 71 -6.83 15.03 -2.48
CA GLU A 71 -7.69 13.83 -2.54
C GLU A 71 -7.18 12.66 -1.66
N TYR A 72 -5.87 12.62 -1.41
CA TYR A 72 -5.25 11.61 -0.53
C TYR A 72 -5.42 11.93 0.94
N ARG A 73 -5.84 13.15 1.30
CA ARG A 73 -6.10 13.49 2.69
C ARG A 73 -7.31 12.69 3.19
N GLN A 74 -7.17 12.17 4.40
CA GLN A 74 -8.25 11.45 5.09
C GLN A 74 -9.03 12.33 6.08
N GLY A 75 -8.58 13.58 6.29
CA GLY A 75 -9.17 14.48 7.29
C GLY A 75 -8.92 13.95 8.70
N GLY A 76 -9.97 13.88 9.52
CA GLY A 76 -9.93 13.27 10.86
C GLY A 76 -10.40 11.82 10.90
N THR A 77 -10.56 11.13 9.76
CA THR A 77 -11.12 9.77 9.71
C THR A 77 -10.28 8.75 10.49
N LEU A 78 -8.97 8.95 10.62
CA LEU A 78 -8.09 8.12 11.46
C LEU A 78 -7.88 8.67 12.88
N GLY A 79 -8.45 9.84 13.20
CA GLY A 79 -8.11 10.65 14.36
C GLY A 79 -7.27 11.88 13.95
N ASP A 80 -7.36 12.96 14.72
CA ASP A 80 -6.69 14.23 14.39
C ASP A 80 -5.17 14.13 14.45
N ASP A 81 -4.65 13.31 15.36
CA ASP A 81 -3.21 13.04 15.51
C ASP A 81 -2.64 12.18 14.37
N ARG A 82 -3.49 11.68 13.46
CA ARG A 82 -3.13 10.76 12.36
C ARG A 82 -3.33 11.38 10.98
N ARG A 83 -3.38 12.71 10.90
CA ARG A 83 -3.49 13.48 9.64
C ARG A 83 -2.27 13.30 8.73
N HIS A 84 -1.14 12.82 9.26
CA HIS A 84 0.04 12.43 8.47
C HIS A 84 -0.14 11.18 7.63
N TRP A 85 -1.17 10.36 7.91
CA TRP A 85 -1.53 9.22 7.06
C TRP A 85 -2.39 9.68 5.88
N PHE A 86 -1.94 9.31 4.68
CA PHE A 86 -2.63 9.58 3.42
C PHE A 86 -3.27 8.30 2.89
N ARG A 87 -4.27 8.45 2.01
CA ARG A 87 -5.06 7.34 1.50
C ARG A 87 -5.56 7.56 0.08
N ALA A 88 -5.10 6.71 -0.83
CA ALA A 88 -5.70 6.56 -2.17
C ALA A 88 -6.90 5.61 -2.11
N LYS A 89 -8.04 6.00 -2.70
CA LYS A 89 -9.26 5.17 -2.80
C LYS A 89 -9.33 4.54 -4.19
N PHE A 90 -9.78 3.29 -4.29
CA PHE A 90 -10.06 2.65 -5.59
C PHE A 90 -11.19 1.61 -5.49
N TYR A 91 -11.91 1.43 -6.60
CA TYR A 91 -13.13 0.60 -6.73
C TYR A 91 -14.12 0.77 -5.57
N GLN A 92 -14.25 1.99 -5.03
CA GLN A 92 -15.05 2.40 -3.86
C GLN A 92 -14.67 1.75 -2.53
N GLN A 93 -14.31 0.47 -2.51
CA GLN A 93 -14.14 -0.38 -1.32
C GLN A 93 -12.69 -0.67 -0.91
N TYR A 94 -11.71 -0.17 -1.67
CA TYR A 94 -10.31 -0.35 -1.35
C TYR A 94 -9.59 0.98 -1.08
N ARG A 95 -8.61 0.89 -0.20
CA ARG A 95 -7.87 1.99 0.38
C ARG A 95 -6.42 1.54 0.53
N LEU A 96 -5.52 2.29 -0.08
CA LEU A 96 -4.08 2.16 0.08
C LEU A 96 -3.62 3.30 0.97
N PHE A 97 -3.09 2.97 2.14
CA PHE A 97 -2.57 3.92 3.12
C PHE A 97 -1.06 4.08 3.01
N PHE A 98 -0.60 5.33 3.05
CA PHE A 98 0.81 5.68 2.88
C PHE A 98 1.18 6.95 3.65
N ARG A 99 2.49 7.16 3.81
CA ARG A 99 3.08 8.44 4.25
C ARG A 99 4.12 8.88 3.24
N PHE A 100 4.49 10.15 3.27
CA PHE A 100 5.59 10.67 2.48
C PHE A 100 6.33 11.77 3.23
N HIS A 101 7.55 12.04 2.79
CA HIS A 101 8.37 13.14 3.29
C HIS A 101 8.90 13.95 2.11
N VAL A 102 8.39 15.18 1.93
CA VAL A 102 8.68 16.03 0.76
C VAL A 102 10.17 16.36 0.67
N GLY A 103 10.80 16.78 1.77
CA GLY A 103 12.19 17.21 1.77
C GLY A 103 13.19 16.12 1.38
N GLN A 104 12.84 14.84 1.63
CA GLN A 104 13.67 13.69 1.26
C GLN A 104 13.16 12.99 -0.01
N ARG A 105 12.02 13.44 -0.56
CA ARG A 105 11.27 12.77 -1.64
C ARG A 105 11.10 11.27 -1.39
N ILE A 106 10.55 10.91 -0.24
CA ILE A 106 10.29 9.52 0.15
C ILE A 106 8.79 9.26 0.21
N ILE A 107 8.34 8.12 -0.31
CA ILE A 107 7.00 7.56 -0.10
C ILE A 107 7.15 6.21 0.61
N VAL A 108 6.37 6.00 1.67
CA VAL A 108 6.26 4.70 2.36
C VAL A 108 4.82 4.19 2.24
N TYR A 109 4.64 3.11 1.48
CA TYR A 109 3.39 2.37 1.41
C TYR A 109 3.26 1.47 2.63
N ALA A 110 2.24 1.70 3.46
CA ALA A 110 2.15 1.04 4.75
C ALA A 110 1.19 -0.14 4.76
N TRP A 111 0.01 0.02 4.14
CA TRP A 111 -1.01 -1.03 4.14
C TRP A 111 -2.04 -0.82 3.02
N VAL A 112 -2.61 -1.91 2.53
CA VAL A 112 -3.76 -1.92 1.61
C VAL A 112 -4.73 -2.98 2.10
N ASN A 113 -6.03 -2.64 2.12
CA ASN A 113 -7.05 -3.59 2.55
C ASN A 113 -7.38 -4.63 1.45
N ASP A 114 -7.76 -5.82 1.87
CA ASP A 114 -8.07 -6.99 1.03
C ASP A 114 -9.59 -7.21 0.87
N GLU A 115 -10.00 -8.45 0.57
CA GLU A 115 -11.41 -8.86 0.47
C GLU A 115 -12.02 -9.28 1.81
N ASP A 116 -11.21 -9.74 2.75
CA ASP A 116 -11.67 -10.25 4.04
C ASP A 116 -11.94 -9.08 5.01
N THR A 117 -11.20 -7.99 4.83
CA THR A 117 -11.47 -6.66 5.42
C THR A 117 -12.56 -5.86 4.68
N LYS A 118 -13.55 -6.56 4.10
CA LYS A 118 -14.72 -5.96 3.41
C LYS A 118 -16.07 -6.29 3.99
N ARG A 119 -16.19 -7.19 4.97
CA ARG A 119 -17.48 -7.80 5.27
C ARG A 119 -18.07 -7.36 6.61
N ALA A 120 -18.85 -6.30 6.55
CA ALA A 120 -20.30 -6.31 6.77
C ALA A 120 -20.84 -4.92 6.42
N TYR A 121 -21.88 -4.86 5.57
CA TYR A 121 -22.75 -3.71 5.28
C TYR A 121 -22.08 -2.32 5.19
N GLU A 122 -22.01 -1.78 3.97
CA GLU A 122 -22.05 -0.34 3.71
C GLU A 122 -21.21 0.58 4.61
N SER A 123 -19.89 0.47 4.65
CA SER A 123 -19.11 1.64 5.06
C SER A 123 -17.63 1.56 4.69
N GLY A 124 -17.09 2.67 4.21
CA GLY A 124 -15.63 2.87 4.20
C GLY A 124 -14.99 2.79 5.58
N VAL A 125 -15.79 2.78 6.65
CA VAL A 125 -15.42 2.64 8.05
C VAL A 125 -14.67 1.32 8.32
N ASP A 126 -14.93 0.27 7.53
CA ASP A 126 -14.20 -1.02 7.49
C ASP A 126 -12.67 -0.90 7.61
N ALA A 127 -12.08 -0.46 6.50
CA ALA A 127 -10.64 -0.31 6.36
C ALA A 127 -10.04 0.73 7.32
N TYR A 128 -10.77 1.81 7.64
CA TYR A 128 -10.28 2.76 8.64
C TYR A 128 -10.27 2.18 10.04
N ARG A 129 -11.27 1.37 10.42
CA ARG A 129 -11.32 0.74 11.73
C ARG A 129 -10.21 -0.29 11.88
N VAL A 130 -10.00 -1.13 10.87
CA VAL A 130 -8.89 -2.08 10.84
C VAL A 130 -7.56 -1.35 10.92
N PHE A 131 -7.34 -0.35 10.05
CA PHE A 131 -6.08 0.39 10.06
C PHE A 131 -5.88 1.18 11.34
N ARG A 132 -6.93 1.77 11.92
CA ARG A 132 -6.86 2.46 13.22
C ARG A 132 -6.45 1.49 14.33
N LYS A 133 -7.08 0.32 14.43
CA LYS A 133 -6.69 -0.72 15.41
C LYS A 133 -5.24 -1.18 15.21
N MET A 134 -4.81 -1.30 13.96
CA MET A 134 -3.44 -1.62 13.60
C MET A 134 -2.46 -0.55 14.08
N LEU A 135 -2.79 0.73 13.88
CA LEU A 135 -2.01 1.86 14.39
C LEU A 135 -2.02 1.93 15.93
N ASP A 136 -3.16 1.65 16.58
CA ASP A 136 -3.26 1.56 18.04
C ASP A 136 -2.38 0.45 18.61
N ALA A 137 -2.20 -0.64 17.86
CA ALA A 137 -1.28 -1.73 18.17
C ALA A 137 0.18 -1.44 17.76
N GLY A 138 0.49 -0.23 17.26
CA GLY A 138 1.83 0.19 16.85
C GLY A 138 2.33 -0.46 15.56
N ARG A 139 1.45 -1.00 14.71
CA ARG A 139 1.83 -1.72 13.50
C ARG A 139 0.92 -1.37 12.31
N PRO A 140 1.31 -0.47 11.40
CA PRO A 140 2.64 0.13 11.28
C PRO A 140 2.93 1.12 12.42
N PRO A 141 4.22 1.40 12.71
CA PRO A 141 4.59 2.39 13.71
C PRO A 141 4.16 3.81 13.26
N GLU A 142 3.79 4.64 14.25
CA GLU A 142 3.42 6.04 14.04
C GLU A 142 4.62 6.95 13.82
N ASP A 143 5.76 6.61 14.41
CA ASP A 143 7.00 7.35 14.24
C ASP A 143 7.57 7.18 12.82
N TRP A 144 8.01 8.28 12.22
CA TRP A 144 8.50 8.29 10.84
C TRP A 144 9.78 7.48 10.67
N ASP A 145 10.74 7.64 11.57
CA ASP A 145 12.05 7.01 11.45
C ASP A 145 11.94 5.50 11.64
N THR A 146 11.14 5.07 12.60
CA THR A 146 10.81 3.66 12.83
C THR A 146 10.07 3.06 11.63
N LEU A 147 9.09 3.76 11.08
CA LEU A 147 8.36 3.34 9.87
C LEU A 147 9.31 3.17 8.67
N LEU A 148 10.18 4.15 8.44
CA LEU A 148 11.14 4.11 7.33
C LEU A 148 12.18 3.02 7.53
N MET A 149 12.65 2.80 8.76
CA MET A 149 13.57 1.70 9.10
C MET A 149 12.93 0.34 8.76
N GLU A 150 11.70 0.08 9.22
CA GLU A 150 10.99 -1.16 8.91
C GLU A 150 10.74 -1.33 7.41
N ALA A 151 10.41 -0.25 6.70
CA ALA A 151 10.21 -0.27 5.26
C ALA A 151 11.53 -0.50 4.49
N ARG A 152 12.67 -0.02 4.99
CA ARG A 152 14.00 -0.24 4.40
C ARG A 152 14.44 -1.70 4.42
N VAL A 153 14.12 -2.44 5.50
CA VAL A 153 14.35 -3.89 5.59
C VAL A 153 13.70 -4.63 4.41
N SER A 154 12.59 -4.08 3.92
CA SER A 154 11.78 -4.64 2.86
C SER A 154 12.15 -4.16 1.44
N SER A 155 13.19 -3.33 1.27
CA SER A 155 13.54 -2.71 -0.03
C SER A 155 13.80 -3.72 -1.14
N LYS A 156 14.50 -4.84 -0.84
CA LYS A 156 14.73 -5.91 -1.82
C LYS A 156 13.44 -6.58 -2.26
N ARG A 157 12.48 -6.78 -1.33
CA ARG A 157 11.16 -7.32 -1.64
C ARG A 157 10.34 -6.34 -2.46
N MET A 158 10.44 -5.04 -2.19
CA MET A 158 9.80 -4.01 -3.01
C MET A 158 10.33 -4.00 -4.45
N ALA A 159 11.65 -4.12 -4.64
CA ALA A 159 12.23 -4.23 -5.97
C ALA A 159 11.76 -5.50 -6.69
N LYS A 160 11.69 -6.64 -6.00
CA LYS A 160 11.14 -7.89 -6.54
C LYS A 160 9.66 -7.76 -6.90
N LEU A 161 8.86 -7.12 -6.04
CA LEU A 161 7.45 -6.85 -6.28
C LEU A 161 7.24 -6.09 -7.59
N LYS A 162 8.03 -5.04 -7.85
CA LYS A 162 7.95 -4.29 -9.11
C LYS A 162 8.11 -5.20 -10.33
N SER A 163 9.03 -6.17 -10.29
CA SER A 163 9.23 -7.11 -11.40
C SER A 163 8.11 -8.14 -11.56
N SER A 164 7.25 -8.30 -10.55
CA SER A 164 6.11 -9.23 -10.54
C SER A 164 4.75 -8.57 -10.82
N LEU A 165 4.70 -7.24 -10.86
CA LEU A 165 3.51 -6.44 -11.16
C LEU A 165 3.47 -6.07 -12.65
#